data_AF-Q14LA3-F1
#
_entry.id   AF-Q14LA3-F1
#
_cell.length_a   1.000
_cell.length_b   1.000
_cell.length_c   1.000
_cell.angle_alpha   90.00
_cell.angle_beta   90.00
_cell.angle_gamma   90.00
#
_symmetry.space_group_name_H-M   'P 1'
#
loop_
_entity.id
_entity.type
_entity.pdbx_description
1 polymer ?
#
loop_
_entity_poly.entity_id
_entity_poly.type
_entity_poly.pdbx_seq_one_letter_code
_entity_poly.pdbx_strand_id
1 'polypeptide(L)'
;MKWLLTLFSVFVLGFGSSLGVVSCTVRAKHEPDDNDELDHNQDLEILNQIKKEAKQTLSTWWQTKTMIDIIKDYQEQISSFKELVTQVKTKNDGSLTLTSIAISKYCFLNQLLIGFKAEFNNLNQHLQNRYSNYYVDTMPLFLGENDISFNLYNINFDKIAKLLADTAQAVLGITVQVNIAYEVRFKGLPTEDNIQVSITTTNDSEVLNNIQDKVENYFVNFLDTIFKAKNYRIISKQFNIKTDIVWPIISKELNDRNISFQHIIFNFLYYGQQIYLIFIPLNIWTLTRLF
;
A
#
# COMPACT_ATOMS: atom_id res chain seq x y z
N MET A 1 22.62 -10.07 14.74
CA MET A 1 21.86 -9.38 13.68
C MET A 1 21.48 -10.34 12.55
N LYS A 2 20.67 -11.37 12.80
CA LYS A 2 20.11 -12.26 11.77
C LYS A 2 18.65 -12.69 12.03
N TRP A 3 18.05 -12.26 13.14
CA TRP A 3 16.74 -12.76 13.59
C TRP A 3 15.59 -11.76 13.44
N LEU A 4 15.86 -10.53 12.97
CA LEU A 4 14.83 -9.49 12.78
C LEU A 4 14.25 -9.43 11.35
N LEU A 5 14.92 -10.04 10.36
CA LEU A 5 14.48 -10.03 8.96
C LEU A 5 13.36 -11.05 8.66
N THR A 6 13.03 -11.93 9.60
CA THR A 6 12.05 -13.02 9.38
C THR A 6 10.64 -12.69 9.88
N LEU A 7 10.41 -11.50 10.47
CA LEU A 7 9.13 -11.14 11.11
C LEU A 7 8.29 -10.08 10.35
N PHE A 8 8.76 -9.56 9.22
CA PHE A 8 8.05 -8.49 8.48
C PHE A 8 7.55 -8.85 7.07
N SER A 9 7.36 -10.13 6.76
CA SER A 9 6.79 -10.56 5.48
C SER A 9 5.25 -10.68 5.47
N VAL A 10 4.54 -10.29 6.53
CA VAL A 10 3.06 -10.35 6.55
C VAL A 10 2.48 -9.13 7.25
N PHE A 11 2.46 -7.99 6.57
CA PHE A 11 1.43 -6.97 6.77
C PHE A 11 0.91 -6.55 5.40
N VAL A 12 0.10 -7.43 4.82
CA VAL A 12 -0.89 -7.03 3.80
C VAL A 12 -1.87 -6.13 4.54
N LEU A 13 -1.76 -4.81 4.36
CA LEU A 13 -2.83 -3.88 4.72
C LEU A 13 -4.02 -4.15 3.80
N GLY A 14 -4.78 -5.18 4.14
CA GLY A 14 -6.11 -5.40 3.61
C GLY A 14 -7.02 -4.32 4.15
N PHE A 15 -7.20 -3.23 3.40
CA PHE A 15 -8.46 -2.50 3.46
C PHE A 15 -9.53 -3.43 2.88
N GLY A 16 -10.06 -4.29 3.74
CA GLY A 16 -11.29 -5.01 3.49
C GLY A 16 -12.44 -4.06 3.83
N SER A 17 -12.99 -3.37 2.85
CA SER A 17 -14.41 -3.03 2.88
C SER A 17 -15.19 -4.34 2.75
N SER A 18 -15.29 -5.09 3.85
CA SER A 18 -16.31 -6.13 3.97
C SER A 18 -17.66 -5.44 4.14
N LEU A 19 -18.25 -5.01 3.04
CA LEU A 19 -19.70 -4.89 2.99
C LEU A 19 -20.24 -6.32 2.97
N GLY A 20 -20.33 -6.92 4.16
CA GLY A 20 -21.15 -8.11 4.34
C GLY A 20 -22.58 -7.70 4.01
N VAL A 21 -23.08 -8.19 2.89
CA VAL A 21 -24.48 -8.02 2.51
C VAL A 21 -25.31 -8.75 3.55
N VAL A 22 -25.95 -7.99 4.45
CA VAL A 22 -26.98 -8.52 5.34
C VAL A 22 -28.18 -8.84 4.47
N SER A 23 -28.44 -10.13 4.25
CA SER A 23 -29.64 -10.59 3.57
C SER A 23 -30.88 -10.10 4.34
N CYS A 24 -31.63 -9.18 3.74
CA CYS A 24 -32.96 -8.82 4.20
C CYS A 24 -33.87 -10.02 3.98
N THR A 25 -34.25 -10.71 5.07
CA THR A 25 -35.25 -11.77 5.02
C THR A 25 -36.63 -11.14 4.78
N VAL A 26 -37.14 -11.25 3.54
CA VAL A 26 -38.56 -11.06 3.26
C VAL A 26 -39.15 -12.42 2.92
N ARG A 27 -40.12 -12.82 3.74
CA ARG A 27 -40.79 -14.12 3.65
C ARG A 27 -41.94 -14.07 2.65
N ALA A 28 -42.01 -15.13 1.84
CA ALA A 28 -43.18 -15.89 1.38
C ALA A 28 -43.58 -15.83 -0.12
N LYS A 29 -43.59 -17.06 -0.68
CA LYS A 29 -44.31 -17.60 -1.86
C LYS A 29 -43.57 -17.70 -3.19
N HIS A 30 -42.49 -18.48 -3.19
CA HIS A 30 -42.31 -19.58 -4.14
C HIS A 30 -41.77 -20.76 -3.33
N GLU A 31 -42.22 -21.99 -3.60
CA GLU A 31 -41.49 -23.18 -3.14
C GLU A 31 -40.15 -23.17 -3.87
N PRO A 32 -39.02 -22.94 -3.20
CA PRO A 32 -37.72 -23.11 -3.82
C PRO A 32 -37.50 -24.61 -3.96
N ASP A 33 -37.04 -25.05 -5.12
CA ASP A 33 -36.35 -26.33 -5.21
C ASP A 33 -35.18 -26.26 -4.23
N ASP A 34 -35.11 -27.16 -3.24
CA ASP A 34 -34.10 -27.14 -2.15
C ASP A 34 -32.65 -27.17 -2.69
N ASN A 35 -32.46 -27.35 -4.00
CA ASN A 35 -31.19 -27.28 -4.72
C ASN A 35 -30.71 -25.85 -5.05
N ASP A 36 -31.61 -24.87 -5.18
CA ASP A 36 -31.24 -23.51 -5.62
C ASP A 36 -30.44 -22.73 -4.54
N GLU A 37 -30.77 -22.92 -3.26
CA GLU A 37 -29.99 -22.34 -2.15
C GLU A 37 -28.60 -22.97 -2.00
N LEU A 38 -28.46 -24.24 -2.37
CA LEU A 38 -27.19 -24.97 -2.35
C LEU A 38 -26.26 -24.53 -3.50
N ASP A 39 -26.79 -24.33 -4.70
CA ASP A 39 -26.04 -23.87 -5.89
C ASP A 39 -25.60 -22.40 -5.74
N HIS A 40 -26.45 -21.53 -5.20
CA HIS A 40 -26.07 -20.13 -4.92
C HIS A 40 -24.94 -20.00 -3.90
N ASN A 41 -24.90 -20.84 -2.87
CA ASN A 41 -23.81 -20.84 -1.90
C ASN A 41 -22.49 -21.31 -2.52
N GLN A 42 -22.53 -22.27 -3.45
CA GLN A 42 -21.36 -22.73 -4.20
C GLN A 42 -20.87 -21.68 -5.20
N ASP A 43 -21.77 -20.97 -5.88
CA ASP A 43 -21.41 -19.90 -6.80
C ASP A 43 -20.69 -18.74 -6.09
N LEU A 44 -21.18 -18.36 -4.91
CA LEU A 44 -20.52 -17.37 -4.07
C LEU A 44 -19.18 -17.88 -3.53
N GLU A 45 -19.07 -19.17 -3.22
CA GLU A 45 -17.81 -19.77 -2.80
C GLU A 45 -16.77 -19.70 -3.92
N ILE A 46 -17.13 -20.10 -5.15
CA ILE A 46 -16.23 -20.03 -6.31
C ILE A 46 -15.84 -18.58 -6.60
N LEU A 47 -16.79 -17.64 -6.59
CA LEU A 47 -16.50 -16.22 -6.78
C LEU A 47 -15.50 -15.71 -5.72
N ASN A 48 -15.68 -16.09 -4.45
CA ASN A 48 -14.77 -15.72 -3.37
C ASN A 48 -13.39 -16.38 -3.53
N GLN A 49 -13.31 -17.61 -4.03
CA GLN A 49 -12.04 -18.28 -4.32
C GLN A 49 -11.29 -17.54 -5.44
N ILE A 50 -11.98 -17.20 -6.54
CA ILE A 50 -11.39 -16.43 -7.65
C ILE A 50 -10.87 -15.08 -7.12
N LYS A 51 -11.69 -14.36 -6.34
CA LYS A 51 -11.31 -13.07 -5.74
C LYS A 51 -10.06 -13.19 -4.87
N LYS A 52 -10.01 -14.20 -4.00
CA LYS A 52 -8.87 -14.44 -3.11
C LYS A 52 -7.60 -14.75 -3.90
N GLU A 53 -7.69 -15.62 -4.91
CA GLU A 53 -6.56 -16.00 -5.76
C GLU A 53 -6.06 -14.82 -6.59
N ALA A 54 -6.96 -14.01 -7.14
CA ALA A 54 -6.60 -12.80 -7.88
C ALA A 54 -5.89 -11.78 -7.00
N LYS A 55 -6.46 -11.48 -5.84
CA LYS A 55 -5.85 -10.57 -4.87
C LYS A 55 -4.48 -11.07 -4.43
N GLN A 56 -4.35 -12.35 -4.10
CA GLN A 56 -3.08 -12.93 -3.65
C GLN A 56 -2.02 -12.91 -4.75
N THR A 57 -2.33 -13.40 -5.94
CA THR A 57 -1.39 -13.50 -7.07
C THR A 57 -0.90 -12.12 -7.49
N LEU A 58 -1.82 -11.19 -7.73
CA LEU A 58 -1.49 -9.86 -8.20
C LEU A 58 -0.75 -9.04 -7.13
N SER A 59 -1.14 -9.15 -5.86
CA SER A 59 -0.42 -8.49 -4.76
C SER A 59 0.99 -9.04 -4.60
N THR A 60 1.18 -10.36 -4.74
CA THR A 60 2.49 -11.02 -4.65
C THR A 60 3.42 -10.50 -5.74
N TRP A 61 2.93 -10.33 -6.96
CA TRP A 61 3.74 -9.77 -8.05
C TRP A 61 4.23 -8.35 -7.71
N TRP A 62 3.33 -7.49 -7.23
CA TRP A 62 3.67 -6.13 -6.83
C TRP A 62 4.64 -6.04 -5.65
N GLN A 63 4.58 -6.99 -4.71
CA GLN A 63 5.56 -7.09 -3.62
C GLN A 63 6.99 -7.33 -4.12
N THR A 64 7.17 -7.83 -5.34
CA THR A 64 8.49 -7.95 -5.96
C THR A 64 8.98 -6.65 -6.62
N LYS A 65 8.16 -5.60 -6.66
CA LYS A 65 8.39 -4.34 -7.39
C LYS A 65 8.45 -3.11 -6.48
N THR A 66 8.78 -3.29 -5.20
CA THR A 66 8.69 -2.24 -4.17
C THR A 66 9.64 -1.06 -4.41
N MET A 67 10.75 -1.26 -5.13
CA MET A 67 11.72 -0.23 -5.46
C MET A 67 12.20 -0.34 -6.91
N ILE A 68 12.39 0.81 -7.55
CA ILE A 68 13.06 0.98 -8.84
C ILE A 68 14.30 1.86 -8.61
N ASP A 69 15.47 1.36 -8.99
CA ASP A 69 16.71 2.14 -8.99
C ASP A 69 17.05 2.57 -10.43
N ILE A 70 16.92 3.87 -10.70
CA ILE A 70 17.12 4.40 -12.05
C ILE A 70 18.58 4.28 -12.48
N ILE A 71 19.57 4.44 -11.60
CA ILE A 71 20.98 4.31 -12.00
C ILE A 71 21.33 2.85 -12.29
N LYS A 72 20.82 1.90 -11.50
CA LYS A 72 21.12 0.47 -11.68
C LYS A 72 20.33 -0.17 -12.82
N ASP A 73 19.04 0.13 -12.93
CA ASP A 73 18.12 -0.62 -13.78
C ASP A 73 17.74 0.10 -15.08
N TYR A 74 17.85 1.44 -15.11
CA TYR A 74 17.36 2.30 -16.21
C TYR A 74 18.26 3.51 -16.44
N GLN A 75 19.58 3.32 -16.50
CA GLN A 75 20.57 4.42 -16.49
C GLN A 75 20.29 5.46 -17.59
N GLU A 76 19.82 5.03 -18.76
CA GLU A 76 19.45 5.87 -19.88
C GLU A 76 18.24 6.77 -19.62
N GLN A 77 17.42 6.44 -18.62
CA GLN A 77 16.22 7.19 -18.22
C GLN A 77 16.49 8.25 -17.14
N ILE A 78 17.75 8.46 -16.71
CA ILE A 78 18.06 9.42 -15.64
C ILE A 78 17.57 10.84 -15.95
N SER A 79 17.65 11.28 -17.20
CA SER A 79 17.16 12.60 -17.64
C SER A 79 15.64 12.69 -17.56
N SER A 80 14.94 11.68 -18.08
CA SER A 80 13.47 11.58 -18.00
C SER A 80 12.99 11.52 -16.56
N PHE A 81 13.71 10.82 -15.68
CA PHE A 81 13.40 10.76 -14.26
C PHE A 81 13.58 12.11 -13.57
N LYS A 82 14.66 12.84 -13.85
CA LYS A 82 14.86 14.21 -13.34
C LYS A 82 13.75 15.15 -13.78
N GLU A 83 13.33 15.05 -15.04
CA GLU A 83 12.20 15.82 -15.56
C GLU A 83 10.91 15.49 -14.80
N LEU A 84 10.62 14.20 -14.62
CA LEU A 84 9.44 13.74 -13.88
C LEU A 84 9.44 14.27 -12.44
N VAL A 85 10.55 14.14 -11.71
CA VAL A 85 10.69 14.67 -10.34
C VAL A 85 10.41 16.17 -10.31
N THR A 86 10.90 16.92 -11.30
CA THR A 86 10.67 18.36 -11.41
C THR A 86 9.19 18.68 -11.69
N GLN A 87 8.53 17.90 -12.55
CA GLN A 87 7.10 18.04 -12.82
C GLN A 87 6.27 17.77 -11.56
N VAL A 88 6.60 16.74 -10.77
CA VAL A 88 5.89 16.43 -9.51
C VAL A 88 6.10 17.55 -8.49
N LYS A 89 7.33 18.08 -8.35
CA LYS A 89 7.65 19.17 -7.40
C LYS A 89 6.92 20.49 -7.70
N THR A 90 6.61 20.76 -8.97
CA THR A 90 6.01 22.04 -9.40
C THR A 90 4.47 22.06 -9.28
N LYS A 91 3.84 20.93 -8.95
CA LYS A 91 2.40 20.87 -8.68
C LYS A 91 2.08 21.34 -7.26
N ASN A 92 1.02 22.14 -7.12
CA ASN A 92 0.64 22.79 -5.86
C ASN A 92 0.33 21.82 -4.71
N ASP A 93 -0.05 20.59 -5.02
CA ASP A 93 -0.33 19.49 -4.09
C ASP A 93 0.84 18.48 -3.99
N GLY A 94 1.95 18.74 -4.68
CA GLY A 94 3.11 17.84 -4.76
C GLY A 94 2.79 16.49 -5.39
N SER A 95 1.68 16.39 -6.15
CA SER A 95 1.20 15.15 -6.73
C SER A 95 0.98 15.23 -8.24
N LEU A 96 1.23 14.12 -8.95
CA LEU A 96 0.99 13.98 -10.37
C LEU A 96 0.32 12.65 -10.67
N THR A 97 -0.89 12.68 -11.22
CA THR A 97 -1.55 11.47 -11.71
C THR A 97 -1.17 11.20 -13.17
N LEU A 98 -0.64 10.01 -13.42
CA LEU A 98 -0.39 9.48 -14.74
C LEU A 98 -1.38 8.35 -15.04
N THR A 99 -1.98 8.39 -16.22
CA THR A 99 -2.81 7.30 -16.77
C THR A 99 -2.17 6.77 -18.05
N SER A 100 -2.48 5.53 -18.42
CA SER A 100 -2.11 4.84 -19.67
C SER A 100 -1.04 5.55 -20.53
N ILE A 101 -1.44 6.46 -21.44
CA ILE A 101 -0.53 7.15 -22.38
C ILE A 101 0.57 7.94 -21.67
N ALA A 102 0.25 8.62 -20.56
CA ALA A 102 1.20 9.40 -19.79
C ALA A 102 2.19 8.50 -19.02
N ILE A 103 1.76 7.31 -18.58
CA ILE A 103 2.65 6.30 -17.98
C ILE A 103 3.68 5.83 -19.02
N SER A 104 3.23 5.58 -20.26
CA SER A 104 4.09 5.04 -21.32
C SER A 104 5.23 5.97 -21.77
N LYS A 105 5.20 7.27 -21.40
CA LYS A 105 6.32 8.20 -21.63
C LYS A 105 7.57 7.85 -20.82
N TYR A 106 7.41 7.14 -19.71
CA TYR A 106 8.50 6.79 -18.80
C TYR A 106 8.74 5.28 -18.86
N CYS A 107 9.86 4.85 -19.46
CA CYS A 107 10.13 3.44 -19.72
C CYS A 107 10.02 2.57 -18.44
N PHE A 108 10.60 3.03 -17.33
CA PHE A 108 10.58 2.34 -16.05
C PHE A 108 9.16 2.16 -15.46
N LEU A 109 8.23 3.09 -15.71
CA LEU A 109 6.81 2.94 -15.32
C LEU A 109 6.04 2.08 -16.32
N ASN A 110 6.35 2.21 -17.61
CA ASN A 110 5.72 1.42 -18.66
C ASN A 110 6.03 -0.08 -18.53
N GLN A 111 7.25 -0.43 -18.11
CA GLN A 111 7.63 -1.83 -17.84
C GLN A 111 6.82 -2.43 -16.69
N LEU A 112 6.53 -1.65 -15.63
CA LEU A 112 5.60 -2.09 -14.58
C LEU A 112 4.19 -2.35 -15.15
N LEU A 113 3.69 -1.44 -16.00
CA LEU A 113 2.37 -1.57 -16.61
C LEU A 113 2.28 -2.83 -17.50
N ILE A 114 3.28 -3.05 -18.36
CA ILE A 114 3.34 -4.22 -19.25
C ILE A 114 3.45 -5.50 -18.43
N GLY A 115 4.36 -5.54 -17.45
CA GLY A 115 4.54 -6.71 -16.59
C GLY A 115 3.27 -7.07 -15.81
N PHE A 116 2.60 -6.07 -15.24
CA PHE A 116 1.33 -6.29 -14.54
C PHE A 116 0.25 -6.86 -15.47
N LYS A 117 0.08 -6.26 -16.67
CA LYS A 117 -0.90 -6.74 -17.65
C LYS A 117 -0.63 -8.16 -18.10
N ALA A 118 0.65 -8.54 -18.25
CA ALA A 118 1.03 -9.91 -18.58
C ALA A 118 0.62 -10.90 -17.47
N GLU A 119 0.93 -10.59 -16.21
CA GLU A 119 0.51 -11.42 -15.08
C GLU A 119 -1.01 -11.50 -14.91
N PHE A 120 -1.70 -10.37 -15.08
CA PHE A 120 -3.15 -10.32 -15.06
C PHE A 120 -3.74 -11.25 -16.14
N ASN A 121 -3.25 -11.17 -17.37
CA ASN A 121 -3.71 -12.01 -18.47
C ASN A 121 -3.40 -13.49 -18.24
N ASN A 122 -2.22 -13.82 -17.71
CA ASN A 122 -1.83 -15.18 -17.39
C ASN A 122 -2.77 -15.79 -16.33
N LEU A 123 -3.02 -15.06 -15.25
CA LEU A 123 -3.96 -15.46 -14.22
C LEU A 123 -5.37 -15.61 -14.79
N ASN A 124 -5.82 -14.67 -15.60
CA ASN A 124 -7.17 -14.68 -16.18
C ASN A 124 -7.37 -15.92 -17.07
N GLN A 125 -6.38 -16.25 -17.91
CA GLN A 125 -6.39 -17.45 -18.74
C GLN A 125 -6.38 -18.73 -17.89
N HIS A 126 -5.58 -18.76 -16.82
CA HIS A 126 -5.51 -19.89 -15.90
C HIS A 126 -6.86 -20.15 -15.20
N LEU A 127 -7.50 -19.09 -14.71
CA LEU A 127 -8.84 -19.15 -14.12
C LEU A 127 -9.89 -19.58 -15.15
N GLN A 128 -9.83 -19.04 -16.38
CA GLN A 128 -10.74 -19.42 -17.47
C GLN A 128 -10.63 -20.92 -17.76
N ASN A 129 -9.41 -21.44 -17.87
CA ASN A 129 -9.19 -22.87 -18.13
C ASN A 129 -9.74 -23.75 -17.01
N ARG A 130 -9.53 -23.36 -15.74
CA ARG A 130 -10.01 -24.10 -14.57
C ARG A 130 -11.53 -24.16 -14.49
N TYR A 131 -12.20 -23.07 -14.85
CA TYR A 131 -13.66 -22.92 -14.80
C TYR A 131 -14.30 -22.88 -16.20
N SER A 132 -13.70 -23.57 -17.16
CA SER A 132 -14.00 -23.44 -18.60
C SER A 132 -15.47 -23.70 -18.96
N ASN A 133 -16.16 -24.53 -18.18
CA ASN A 133 -17.60 -24.78 -18.32
C ASN A 133 -18.48 -23.54 -18.04
N TYR A 134 -17.95 -22.53 -17.35
CA TYR A 134 -18.65 -21.29 -17.03
C TYR A 134 -18.19 -20.09 -17.88
N TYR A 135 -17.08 -20.22 -18.61
CA TYR A 135 -16.43 -19.13 -19.34
C TYR A 135 -16.20 -19.51 -20.82
N VAL A 136 -17.28 -19.51 -21.60
CA VAL A 136 -17.21 -19.79 -23.05
C VAL A 136 -16.65 -18.58 -23.80
N ASP A 137 -17.32 -17.43 -23.70
CA ASP A 137 -16.94 -16.18 -24.40
C ASP A 137 -16.62 -15.03 -23.44
N THR A 138 -16.47 -15.33 -22.15
CA THR A 138 -16.20 -14.35 -21.11
C THR A 138 -14.95 -14.72 -20.34
N MET A 139 -14.38 -13.73 -19.64
CA MET A 139 -13.20 -13.91 -18.82
C MET A 139 -13.54 -13.73 -17.33
N PRO A 140 -12.93 -14.53 -16.43
CA PRO A 140 -13.12 -14.41 -14.97
C PRO A 140 -12.77 -13.04 -14.41
N LEU A 141 -11.76 -12.38 -14.97
CA LEU A 141 -11.29 -11.06 -14.58
C LEU A 141 -11.45 -10.08 -15.74
N PHE A 142 -11.79 -8.83 -15.41
CA PHE A 142 -11.86 -7.75 -16.38
C PHE A 142 -11.10 -6.52 -15.89
N LEU A 143 -10.37 -5.90 -16.80
CA LEU A 143 -9.53 -4.72 -16.56
C LEU A 143 -9.73 -3.77 -17.73
N GLY A 144 -10.36 -2.63 -17.48
CA GLY A 144 -10.59 -1.58 -18.47
C GLY A 144 -9.33 -0.82 -18.84
N GLU A 145 -9.36 -0.15 -19.99
CA GLU A 145 -8.20 0.58 -20.52
C GLU A 145 -7.76 1.77 -19.65
N ASN A 146 -8.69 2.34 -18.86
CA ASN A 146 -8.46 3.50 -18.01
C ASN A 146 -8.43 3.16 -16.52
N ASP A 147 -8.45 1.87 -16.16
CA ASP A 147 -8.59 1.44 -14.77
C ASP A 147 -7.25 1.46 -14.01
N ILE A 148 -6.16 1.81 -14.69
CA ILE A 148 -4.82 1.91 -14.12
C ILE A 148 -4.37 3.37 -14.06
N SER A 149 -4.08 3.82 -12.85
CA SER A 149 -3.51 5.15 -12.61
C SER A 149 -2.37 5.10 -11.60
N PHE A 150 -1.34 5.89 -11.86
CA PHE A 150 -0.20 6.07 -10.99
C PHE A 150 -0.24 7.49 -10.42
N ASN A 151 -0.40 7.61 -9.10
CA ASN A 151 -0.30 8.89 -8.39
C ASN A 151 1.10 9.03 -7.83
N LEU A 152 1.84 10.01 -8.33
CA LEU A 152 3.25 10.22 -8.00
C LEU A 152 3.35 11.31 -6.93
N TYR A 153 4.18 11.06 -5.92
CA TYR A 153 4.47 11.99 -4.83
C TYR A 153 5.98 12.22 -4.73
N ASN A 154 6.40 13.48 -4.60
CA ASN A 154 7.81 13.80 -4.46
C ASN A 154 8.31 13.46 -3.05
N ILE A 155 9.46 12.79 -2.93
CA ILE A 155 10.16 12.64 -1.66
C ILE A 155 10.94 13.94 -1.38
N ASN A 156 10.58 14.65 -0.31
CA ASN A 156 11.14 15.97 0.00
C ASN A 156 12.46 15.87 0.79
N PHE A 157 13.57 15.64 0.07
CA PHE A 157 14.90 15.55 0.68
C PHE A 157 15.37 16.86 1.35
N ASP A 158 14.86 18.03 0.94
CA ASP A 158 15.21 19.30 1.60
C ASP A 158 14.65 19.36 3.03
N LYS A 159 13.44 18.82 3.24
CA LYS A 159 12.86 18.68 4.59
C LYS A 159 13.57 17.60 5.39
N ILE A 160 13.93 16.48 4.77
CA ILE A 160 14.69 15.41 5.43
C ILE A 160 16.08 15.91 5.86
N ALA A 161 16.77 16.68 5.03
CA ALA A 161 18.09 17.25 5.34
C ALA A 161 18.06 18.23 6.52
N LYS A 162 16.94 18.91 6.77
CA LYS A 162 16.76 19.74 7.98
C LYS A 162 16.61 18.90 9.24
N LEU A 163 16.08 17.68 9.12
CA LEU A 163 15.91 16.75 10.23
C LEU A 163 17.22 15.99 10.53
N LEU A 164 17.89 15.55 9.48
CA LEU A 164 19.11 14.76 9.50
C LEU A 164 20.24 15.60 8.91
N ALA A 165 21.06 16.20 9.78
CA ALA A 165 22.31 16.82 9.36
C ALA A 165 23.11 15.83 8.47
N ASP A 166 23.76 16.34 7.43
CA ASP A 166 24.56 15.57 6.46
C ASP A 166 23.78 14.58 5.57
N THR A 167 22.55 14.94 5.16
CA THR A 167 21.82 14.21 4.11
C THR A 167 22.37 14.59 2.73
N ALA A 168 22.72 13.59 1.91
CA ALA A 168 23.25 13.81 0.56
C ALA A 168 22.23 14.52 -0.34
N GLN A 169 22.58 15.70 -0.84
CA GLN A 169 21.66 16.59 -1.57
C GLN A 169 21.37 16.14 -3.01
N ALA A 170 22.10 15.14 -3.53
CA ALA A 170 21.98 14.67 -4.92
C ALA A 170 20.95 13.54 -5.12
N VAL A 171 20.29 13.07 -4.07
CA VAL A 171 19.27 12.01 -4.17
C VAL A 171 17.95 12.59 -4.64
N LEU A 172 17.34 11.89 -5.59
CA LEU A 172 16.01 12.14 -6.12
C LEU A 172 15.16 10.90 -5.88
N GLY A 173 13.87 11.13 -5.63
CA GLY A 173 12.98 10.08 -5.20
C GLY A 173 11.53 10.50 -5.37
N ILE A 174 10.73 9.60 -5.90
CA ILE A 174 9.28 9.71 -5.94
C ILE A 174 8.67 8.43 -5.40
N THR A 175 7.50 8.55 -4.83
CA THR A 175 6.64 7.40 -4.54
C THR A 175 5.52 7.36 -5.55
N VAL A 176 5.35 6.19 -6.17
CA VAL A 176 4.33 5.87 -7.14
C VAL A 176 3.26 5.05 -6.42
N GLN A 177 2.12 5.67 -6.13
CA GLN A 177 0.93 4.99 -5.67
C GLN A 177 0.16 4.46 -6.87
N VAL A 178 0.27 3.16 -7.09
CA VAL A 178 -0.43 2.43 -8.13
C VAL A 178 -1.85 2.15 -7.67
N ASN A 179 -2.84 2.54 -8.48
CA ASN A 179 -4.25 2.24 -8.27
C ASN A 179 -4.78 1.53 -9.49
N ILE A 180 -5.28 0.32 -9.30
CA ILE A 180 -5.85 -0.51 -10.35
C ILE A 180 -7.21 -0.99 -9.91
N ALA A 181 -8.26 -0.57 -10.61
CA ALA A 181 -9.58 -1.16 -10.48
C ALA A 181 -9.69 -2.37 -11.42
N TYR A 182 -10.35 -3.43 -10.96
CA TYR A 182 -10.66 -4.57 -11.82
C TYR A 182 -11.94 -5.25 -11.32
N GLU A 183 -12.58 -5.98 -12.21
CA GLU A 183 -13.77 -6.76 -11.87
C GLU A 183 -13.45 -8.25 -11.82
N VAL A 184 -14.05 -8.93 -10.86
CA VAL A 184 -14.14 -10.39 -10.78
C VAL A 184 -15.55 -10.78 -11.18
N ARG A 185 -15.69 -11.73 -12.11
CA ARG A 185 -16.97 -12.12 -12.71
C ARG A 185 -17.14 -13.62 -12.62
N PHE A 186 -18.26 -14.12 -12.12
CA PHE A 186 -18.63 -15.54 -12.19
C PHE A 186 -20.14 -15.68 -12.43
N LYS A 187 -20.57 -16.44 -13.45
CA LYS A 187 -21.99 -16.63 -13.82
C LYS A 187 -22.85 -15.35 -13.81
N GLY A 188 -22.33 -14.25 -14.36
CA GLY A 188 -23.05 -12.96 -14.41
C GLY A 188 -23.11 -12.18 -13.09
N LEU A 189 -22.37 -12.60 -12.06
CA LEU A 189 -22.15 -11.85 -10.82
C LEU A 189 -20.82 -11.09 -10.90
N PRO A 190 -20.83 -9.77 -11.24
CA PRO A 190 -19.64 -8.94 -11.17
C PRO A 190 -19.40 -8.47 -9.73
N THR A 191 -18.13 -8.39 -9.33
CA THR A 191 -17.69 -7.78 -8.08
C THR A 191 -16.44 -6.98 -8.34
N GLU A 192 -16.44 -5.71 -7.96
CA GLU A 192 -15.25 -4.87 -8.04
C GLU A 192 -14.24 -5.24 -6.95
N ASP A 193 -12.96 -5.16 -7.31
CA ASP A 193 -11.85 -5.16 -6.37
C ASP A 193 -10.79 -4.17 -6.85
N ASN A 194 -9.85 -3.84 -5.99
CA ASN A 194 -8.79 -2.91 -6.31
C ASN A 194 -7.43 -3.39 -5.83
N ILE A 195 -6.40 -2.93 -6.53
CA ILE A 195 -5.02 -3.05 -6.12
C ILE A 195 -4.52 -1.64 -5.83
N GLN A 196 -4.05 -1.45 -4.60
CA GLN A 196 -3.38 -0.23 -4.16
C GLN A 196 -2.01 -0.61 -3.64
N VAL A 197 -0.97 -0.16 -4.35
CA VAL A 197 0.42 -0.50 -4.04
C VAL A 197 1.26 0.77 -4.07
N SER A 198 2.21 0.88 -3.15
CA SER A 198 3.20 1.95 -3.15
C SER A 198 4.55 1.40 -3.60
N ILE A 199 5.14 2.06 -4.58
CA ILE A 199 6.47 1.75 -5.12
C ILE A 199 7.32 3.00 -4.99
N THR A 200 8.61 2.82 -4.76
CA THR A 200 9.52 3.96 -4.81
C THR A 200 10.46 3.87 -5.96
N THR A 201 10.60 5.00 -6.64
CA THR A 201 11.61 5.18 -7.68
C THR A 201 12.62 6.20 -7.19
N THR A 202 13.90 5.85 -7.26
CA THR A 202 15.01 6.72 -6.88
C THR A 202 16.12 6.65 -7.90
N ASN A 203 16.96 7.69 -7.96
CA ASN A 203 18.19 7.60 -8.71
C ASN A 203 19.26 6.77 -7.99
N ASP A 204 19.20 6.60 -6.66
CA ASP A 204 20.23 5.87 -5.92
C ASP A 204 19.62 5.14 -4.73
N SER A 205 19.40 3.83 -4.87
CA SER A 205 18.80 3.00 -3.82
C SER A 205 19.67 2.88 -2.57
N GLU A 206 21.00 2.89 -2.72
CA GLU A 206 21.91 2.70 -1.59
C GLU A 206 21.92 3.95 -0.71
N VAL A 207 22.03 5.13 -1.32
CA VAL A 207 21.96 6.38 -0.56
C VAL A 207 20.57 6.57 0.03
N LEU A 208 19.50 6.22 -0.69
CA LEU A 208 18.13 6.29 -0.16
C LEU A 208 17.94 5.38 1.06
N ASN A 209 18.41 4.14 1.02
CA ASN A 209 18.32 3.21 2.16
C ASN A 209 19.12 3.73 3.38
N ASN A 210 20.30 4.31 3.15
CA ASN A 210 21.06 4.95 4.22
C ASN A 210 20.32 6.15 4.85
N ILE A 211 19.62 6.95 4.03
CA ILE A 211 18.76 8.03 4.54
C ILE A 211 17.61 7.44 5.36
N GLN A 212 17.00 6.36 4.88
CA GLN A 212 15.95 5.65 5.61
C GLN A 212 16.41 5.18 6.99
N ASP A 213 17.54 4.48 7.07
CA ASP A 213 18.09 4.03 8.34
C ASP A 213 18.35 5.19 9.30
N LYS A 214 18.84 6.33 8.79
CA LYS A 214 19.04 7.54 9.60
C LYS A 214 17.72 8.11 10.10
N VAL A 215 16.67 8.16 9.27
CA VAL A 215 15.33 8.65 9.67
C VAL A 215 14.75 7.72 10.73
N GLU A 216 14.79 6.42 10.53
CA GLU A 216 14.28 5.42 11.47
C GLU A 216 15.01 5.55 12.83
N ASN A 217 16.34 5.63 12.81
CA ASN A 217 17.13 5.82 14.03
C ASN A 217 16.84 7.15 14.74
N TYR A 218 16.64 8.23 13.98
CA TYR A 218 16.22 9.51 14.56
C TYR A 218 14.90 9.37 15.32
N PHE A 219 13.89 8.74 14.72
CA PHE A 219 12.59 8.56 15.36
C PHE A 219 12.67 7.63 16.58
N VAL A 220 13.42 6.52 16.49
CA VAL A 220 13.65 5.64 17.64
C VAL A 220 14.28 6.40 18.81
N ASN A 221 15.32 7.20 18.56
CA ASN A 221 15.97 8.01 19.60
C ASN A 221 15.06 9.13 20.14
N PHE A 222 14.28 9.76 19.26
CA PHE A 222 13.29 10.76 19.64
C PHE A 222 12.26 10.16 20.61
N LEU A 223 11.72 9.00 20.31
CA LEU A 223 10.75 8.30 21.14
C LEU A 223 11.38 7.81 22.45
N ASP A 224 12.59 7.25 22.41
CA ASP A 224 13.32 6.86 23.61
C ASP A 224 13.50 8.06 24.55
N THR A 225 13.88 9.23 24.01
CA THR A 225 14.03 10.46 24.80
C THR A 225 12.72 10.86 25.49
N ILE A 226 11.60 10.81 24.77
CA ILE A 226 10.27 11.14 25.31
C ILE A 226 9.87 10.19 26.44
N PHE A 227 10.01 8.88 26.21
CA PHE A 227 9.50 7.89 27.16
C PHE A 227 10.46 7.64 28.31
N LYS A 228 11.77 7.80 28.14
CA LYS A 228 12.76 7.75 29.21
C LYS A 228 12.49 8.81 30.28
N ALA A 229 12.13 10.03 29.88
CA ALA A 229 11.71 11.09 30.81
C ALA A 229 10.46 10.71 31.63
N LYS A 230 9.69 9.73 31.16
CA LYS A 230 8.49 9.19 31.82
C LYS A 230 8.73 7.83 32.48
N ASN A 231 9.99 7.40 32.62
CA ASN A 231 10.36 6.04 33.07
C ASN A 231 9.64 4.93 32.29
N TYR A 232 9.38 5.17 31.00
CA TYR A 232 8.63 4.30 30.10
C TYR A 232 7.23 3.93 30.62
N ARG A 233 6.63 4.79 31.45
CA ARG A 233 5.29 4.60 32.02
C ARG A 233 4.35 5.68 31.54
N ILE A 234 3.20 5.27 31.01
CA ILE A 234 2.09 6.15 30.64
C ILE A 234 0.93 5.80 31.56
N ILE A 235 0.56 6.74 32.43
CA ILE A 235 -0.56 6.57 33.36
C ILE A 235 -1.80 7.18 32.71
N SER A 236 -2.72 6.34 32.24
CA SER A 236 -4.04 6.78 31.79
C SER A 236 -5.01 6.83 32.98
N LYS A 237 -5.75 7.93 33.11
CA LYS A 237 -6.89 8.05 34.05
C LYS A 237 -8.21 7.58 33.42
N GLN A 238 -8.23 7.29 32.12
CA GLN A 238 -9.43 6.89 31.39
C GLN A 238 -9.44 5.37 31.18
N PHE A 239 -10.50 4.71 31.65
CA PHE A 239 -10.78 3.28 31.44
C PHE A 239 -11.27 2.97 30.02
N ASN A 240 -11.55 3.98 29.20
CA ASN A 240 -12.11 3.81 27.85
C ASN A 240 -10.99 3.91 26.81
N ILE A 241 -10.42 2.76 26.44
CA ILE A 241 -9.16 2.60 25.66
C ILE A 241 -9.38 2.83 24.14
N LYS A 242 -10.48 3.50 23.74
CA LYS A 242 -10.75 3.79 22.32
C LYS A 242 -9.95 4.97 21.75
N THR A 243 -9.25 5.72 22.60
CA THR A 243 -8.45 6.88 22.19
C THR A 243 -6.97 6.56 22.32
N ASP A 244 -6.20 6.86 21.27
CA ASP A 244 -4.74 6.74 21.28
C ASP A 244 -4.16 7.67 22.36
N ILE A 245 -3.70 7.09 23.46
CA ILE A 245 -3.13 7.83 24.60
C ILE A 245 -1.66 8.19 24.40
N VAL A 246 -1.00 7.60 23.40
CA VAL A 246 0.43 7.77 23.12
C VAL A 246 0.61 8.92 22.13
N TRP A 247 -0.24 8.99 21.11
CA TRP A 247 -0.14 9.98 20.05
C TRP A 247 -0.21 11.45 20.50
N PRO A 248 -1.06 11.85 21.47
CA PRO A 248 -1.05 13.21 21.98
C PRO A 248 0.30 13.62 22.61
N ILE A 249 1.04 12.67 23.19
CA ILE A 249 2.37 12.92 23.76
C ILE A 249 3.38 13.15 22.64
N ILE A 250 3.38 12.25 21.64
CA ILE A 250 4.29 12.32 20.49
C ILE A 250 4.01 13.59 19.67
N SER A 251 2.75 13.86 19.33
CA SER A 251 2.37 15.01 18.50
C SER A 251 2.69 16.34 19.15
N LYS A 252 2.56 16.45 20.49
CA LYS A 252 3.01 17.65 21.21
C LYS A 252 4.52 17.89 21.02
N GLU A 253 5.34 16.87 21.25
CA GLU A 253 6.80 16.98 21.13
C GLU A 253 7.26 17.25 19.69
N LEU A 254 6.56 16.70 18.70
CA LEU A 254 6.78 17.00 17.29
C LEU A 254 6.43 18.46 16.96
N ASN A 255 5.28 18.94 17.43
CA ASN A 255 4.86 20.33 17.26
C ASN A 255 5.82 21.32 17.94
N ASP A 256 6.28 21.01 19.15
CA ASP A 256 7.25 21.83 19.89
C ASP A 256 8.61 21.93 19.14
N ARG A 257 8.93 20.92 18.32
CA ARG A 257 10.12 20.90 17.43
C ARG A 257 9.83 21.40 16.01
N ASN A 258 8.63 21.90 15.75
CA ASN A 258 8.16 22.33 14.43
C ASN A 258 8.27 21.23 13.35
N ILE A 259 8.03 19.97 13.75
CA ILE A 259 7.99 18.82 12.87
C ILE A 259 6.52 18.48 12.61
N SER A 260 6.09 18.64 11.36
CA SER A 260 4.74 18.21 10.95
C SER A 260 4.73 16.70 10.78
N PHE A 261 3.84 16.00 11.49
CA PHE A 261 3.62 14.57 11.31
C PHE A 261 2.12 14.20 11.28
N GLN A 262 1.63 13.68 10.16
CA GLN A 262 0.34 13.02 10.03
C GLN A 262 0.29 11.70 10.82
N HIS A 263 -0.67 11.61 11.74
CA HIS A 263 -0.97 10.38 12.46
C HIS A 263 -1.48 9.31 11.49
N ILE A 264 -0.76 8.21 11.39
CA ILE A 264 -1.34 6.95 10.91
C ILE A 264 -1.68 6.18 12.18
N ILE A 265 -2.97 5.92 12.41
CA ILE A 265 -3.42 5.21 13.62
C ILE A 265 -2.76 3.83 13.64
N PHE A 266 -1.81 3.62 14.57
CA PHE A 266 -1.27 2.30 14.85
C PHE A 266 -2.16 1.64 15.91
N ASN A 267 -2.71 0.47 15.59
CA ASN A 267 -3.38 -0.36 16.60
C ASN A 267 -2.32 -0.92 17.55
N PHE A 268 -2.21 -0.35 18.75
CA PHE A 268 -1.35 -0.88 19.80
C PHE A 268 -1.96 -2.18 20.36
N LEU A 269 -1.18 -3.27 20.39
CA LEU A 269 -1.58 -4.52 21.04
C LEU A 269 -1.39 -4.40 22.57
N TYR A 270 -2.47 -4.60 23.33
CA TYR A 270 -2.48 -4.54 24.80
C TYR A 270 -2.28 -5.94 25.40
N TYR A 271 -1.30 -6.09 26.31
CA TYR A 271 -1.17 -7.25 27.20
C TYR A 271 -1.06 -6.77 28.66
N GLY A 272 -2.18 -6.77 29.39
CA GLY A 272 -2.22 -6.42 30.83
C GLY A 272 -2.02 -4.93 31.14
N GLN A 273 -1.86 -4.59 32.43
CA GLN A 273 -1.66 -3.22 32.97
C GLN A 273 -0.33 -2.55 32.54
N GLN A 274 0.38 -3.11 31.57
CA GLN A 274 1.61 -2.57 31.00
C GLN A 274 1.49 -2.49 29.48
N ILE A 275 1.74 -1.29 28.95
CA ILE A 275 1.79 -1.06 27.51
C ILE A 275 3.21 -1.39 27.05
N TYR A 276 3.37 -2.49 26.32
CA TYR A 276 4.59 -2.76 25.59
C TYR A 276 4.50 -2.04 24.24
N LEU A 277 5.32 -1.01 24.04
CA LEU A 277 5.47 -0.39 22.72
C LEU A 277 6.19 -1.37 21.78
N ILE A 278 5.43 -2.09 20.97
CA ILE A 278 5.96 -2.81 19.80
C ILE A 278 6.04 -1.79 18.67
N PHE A 279 7.24 -1.25 18.44
CA PHE A 279 7.51 -0.38 17.29
C PHE A 279 7.63 -1.24 16.03
N ILE A 280 6.67 -1.07 15.12
CA ILE A 280 6.83 -1.47 13.73
C ILE A 280 7.76 -0.41 13.09
N PRO A 281 8.88 -0.78 12.47
CA PRO A 281 9.79 0.17 11.84
C PRO A 281 9.01 1.05 10.85
N LEU A 282 9.17 2.35 11.03
CA LEU A 282 8.57 3.40 10.22
C LEU A 282 9.22 3.37 8.85
N ASN A 283 8.66 2.57 7.95
CA ASN A 283 9.14 2.52 6.58
C ASN A 283 8.90 3.90 5.95
N ILE A 284 9.91 4.49 5.30
CA ILE A 284 9.77 5.78 4.60
C ILE A 284 8.60 5.75 3.58
N TRP A 285 8.20 4.55 3.15
CA TRP A 285 7.03 4.33 2.29
C TRP A 285 5.69 4.78 2.88
N THR A 286 5.58 4.87 4.21
CA THR A 286 4.44 5.49 4.91
C THR A 286 4.62 7.00 5.17
N LEU A 287 5.82 7.54 4.95
CA LEU A 287 6.19 8.95 5.15
C LEU A 287 5.99 9.85 3.92
N THR A 288 5.42 9.33 2.83
CA THR A 288 5.24 10.08 1.58
C THR A 288 4.09 11.08 1.60
N ARG A 289 3.24 11.03 2.63
CA ARG A 289 2.25 12.08 2.96
C ARG A 289 2.70 13.03 4.07
N LEU A 290 3.93 12.87 4.56
CA LEU A 290 4.39 13.50 5.80
C LEU A 290 5.25 14.75 5.61
N PHE A 291 5.52 15.18 4.37
CA PHE A 291 6.31 16.37 4.08
C PHE A 291 5.88 17.12 2.84
#